data_AF-A0A318U207-F1
#
_entry.id   AF-A0A318U207-F1
#
_cell.length_a   1.000
_cell.length_b   1.000
_cell.length_c   1.000
_cell.angle_alpha   90.00
_cell.angle_beta   90.00
_cell.angle_gamma   90.00
#
_symmetry.space_group_name_H-M   'P 1'
#
loop_
_entity.id
_entity.type
_entity.pdbx_description
1 polymer ?
#
loop_
_entity_poly.entity_id
_entity_poly.type
_entity_poly.pdbx_seq_one_letter_code
_entity_poly.pdbx_strand_id
1 'polypeptide(L)'
;MKKKLTLKEILSFCIIAIVAIAASSYFILFFKPKNSLELYQSISFAKDFEEAQKLSLTGYERNFKKEDFDYISKPETVAKSVNQFTLFEFEDRTYLILTSPGKSKLKVLAVEELPEEIRSYFLEFSDSIDE
;
A
#
# COMPACT_ATOMS: atom_id res chain seq x y z
N MET A 1 -38.82 -26.53 -18.03
CA MET A 1 -38.30 -27.58 -17.11
C MET A 1 -37.00 -27.08 -16.48
N LYS A 2 -36.94 -26.91 -15.15
CA LYS A 2 -35.66 -26.62 -14.46
C LYS A 2 -34.87 -27.93 -14.33
N LYS A 3 -33.73 -28.03 -15.01
CA LYS A 3 -32.80 -29.16 -14.89
C LYS A 3 -32.27 -29.16 -13.45
N LYS A 4 -32.57 -30.19 -12.65
CA LYS A 4 -32.01 -30.33 -11.30
C LYS A 4 -30.54 -30.72 -11.43
N LEU A 5 -29.66 -29.89 -10.87
CA LEU A 5 -28.24 -30.22 -10.73
C LEU A 5 -28.10 -31.47 -9.86
N THR A 6 -27.25 -32.39 -10.29
CA THR A 6 -26.91 -33.59 -9.54
C THR A 6 -26.02 -33.25 -8.34
N LEU A 7 -26.02 -34.10 -7.32
CA LEU A 7 -25.20 -33.90 -6.11
C LEU A 7 -23.70 -33.76 -6.45
N LYS A 8 -23.22 -34.47 -7.47
CA LYS A 8 -21.84 -34.39 -7.96
C LYS A 8 -21.53 -33.05 -8.62
N GLU A 9 -22.46 -32.48 -9.39
CA GLU A 9 -22.29 -31.16 -10.02
C GLU A 9 -22.30 -30.05 -8.95
N ILE A 10 -23.16 -30.15 -7.94
CA ILE A 10 -23.17 -29.23 -6.80
C ILE A 10 -21.85 -29.30 -6.03
N LEU A 11 -21.37 -30.51 -5.72
CA LEU A 11 -20.11 -30.71 -5.02
C LEU A 11 -18.92 -30.16 -5.82
N SER A 12 -18.87 -30.44 -7.12
CA SER A 12 -17.82 -29.91 -8.01
C SER A 12 -17.84 -28.38 -8.05
N PHE A 13 -19.02 -27.77 -8.14
CA PHE A 13 -19.16 -26.31 -8.10
C PHE A 13 -18.67 -25.73 -6.76
N CYS A 14 -19.03 -26.34 -5.64
CA CYS A 14 -18.57 -25.92 -4.31
C CYS A 14 -17.05 -25.99 -4.18
N ILE A 15 -16.41 -27.05 -4.68
CA ILE A 15 -14.94 -27.18 -4.64
C ILE A 15 -14.27 -26.07 -5.45
N ILE A 16 -14.73 -25.82 -6.69
CA ILE A 16 -14.19 -24.76 -7.54
C ILE A 16 -14.38 -23.39 -6.87
N ALA A 17 -15.55 -23.13 -6.30
CA ALA A 17 -15.83 -21.89 -5.58
C ALA A 17 -14.90 -21.70 -4.37
N ILE A 18 -14.67 -22.76 -3.57
CA ILE A 18 -13.75 -22.72 -2.43
C ILE A 18 -12.32 -22.43 -2.89
N VAL A 19 -11.85 -23.08 -3.95
CA VAL A 19 -10.50 -22.86 -4.49
C VAL A 19 -10.36 -21.43 -5.01
N ALA A 20 -11.34 -20.91 -5.74
CA ALA A 20 -11.33 -19.53 -6.23
C ALA A 20 -11.30 -18.50 -5.08
N ILE A 21 -12.08 -18.73 -4.03
CA ILE A 21 -12.10 -17.88 -2.83
C ILE A 21 -10.75 -17.95 -2.11
N ALA A 22 -10.23 -19.16 -1.88
CA ALA A 22 -8.95 -19.36 -1.20
C ALA A 22 -7.79 -18.70 -1.96
N ALA A 23 -7.74 -18.84 -3.29
CA ALA A 23 -6.72 -18.21 -4.13
C ALA A 23 -6.82 -16.67 -4.08
N SER A 24 -8.03 -16.11 -4.16
CA SER A 24 -8.24 -14.67 -4.06
C SER A 24 -7.87 -14.11 -2.68
N SER A 25 -8.30 -14.79 -1.61
CA SER A 25 -7.94 -14.43 -0.24
C SER A 25 -6.44 -14.54 0.00
N TYR A 26 -5.78 -15.58 -0.53
CA TYR A 26 -4.33 -15.73 -0.46
C TYR A 26 -3.62 -14.57 -1.17
N PHE A 27 -4.07 -14.21 -2.37
CA PHE A 27 -3.48 -13.08 -3.11
C PHE A 27 -3.58 -11.77 -2.31
N ILE A 28 -4.76 -11.44 -1.79
CA ILE A 28 -4.98 -10.22 -1.00
C ILE A 28 -4.15 -10.24 0.30
N LEU A 29 -4.08 -11.38 0.97
CA LEU A 29 -3.42 -11.49 2.28
C LEU A 29 -1.90 -11.54 2.18
N PHE A 30 -1.31 -11.97 1.06
CA PHE A 30 0.14 -12.19 0.97
C PHE A 30 0.85 -11.32 -0.07
N PHE A 31 0.15 -10.78 -1.08
CA PHE A 31 0.79 -10.00 -2.15
C PHE A 31 0.55 -8.48 -2.05
N LYS A 32 -0.27 -8.01 -1.10
CA LYS A 32 -0.39 -6.58 -0.82
C LYS A 32 0.49 -6.21 0.39
N PRO A 33 1.36 -5.19 0.27
CA PRO A 33 2.18 -4.76 1.38
C PRO A 33 1.31 -4.19 2.50
N LYS A 34 1.53 -4.63 3.73
CA LYS A 34 0.72 -4.25 4.91
C LYS A 34 1.32 -3.13 5.73
N ASN A 35 2.58 -2.80 5.47
CA ASN A 35 3.33 -1.80 6.20
C ASN A 35 4.42 -1.21 5.28
N SER A 36 4.99 -0.10 5.71
CA SER A 36 6.06 0.61 4.98
C SER A 36 7.27 -0.26 4.62
N LEU A 37 7.65 -1.24 5.46
CA LEU A 37 8.76 -2.13 5.17
C LEU A 37 8.43 -3.10 4.03
N GLU A 38 7.27 -3.73 4.08
CA GLU A 38 6.78 -4.58 2.99
C GLU A 38 6.60 -3.77 1.70
N LEU A 39 6.11 -2.53 1.79
CA LEU A 39 5.95 -1.65 0.63
C LEU A 39 7.31 -1.35 -0.03
N TYR A 40 8.31 -0.99 0.77
CA TYR A 40 9.68 -0.76 0.29
C TYR A 40 10.24 -2.01 -0.40
N GLN A 41 10.07 -3.19 0.20
CA GLN A 41 10.52 -4.46 -0.39
C GLN A 41 9.79 -4.77 -1.70
N SER A 42 8.47 -4.58 -1.74
CA SER A 42 7.67 -4.80 -2.95
C SER A 42 8.09 -3.90 -4.10
N ILE A 43 8.43 -2.63 -3.83
CA ILE A 43 8.93 -1.71 -4.87
C ILE A 43 10.35 -2.11 -5.29
N SER A 44 11.26 -2.29 -4.33
CA SER A 44 12.69 -2.53 -4.62
C SER A 44 12.95 -3.87 -5.31
N PHE A 45 12.09 -4.86 -5.09
CA PHE A 45 12.20 -6.20 -5.68
C PHE A 45 11.23 -6.46 -6.84
N ALA A 46 10.43 -5.47 -7.23
CA ALA A 46 9.58 -5.59 -8.41
C ALA A 46 10.43 -5.76 -9.67
N LYS A 47 9.99 -6.62 -10.59
CA LYS A 47 10.72 -6.96 -11.82
C LYS A 47 10.76 -5.80 -12.80
N ASP A 48 9.72 -5.00 -12.80
CA ASP A 48 9.53 -3.85 -13.67
C ASP A 48 8.61 -2.81 -13.02
N PHE A 49 8.50 -1.66 -13.67
CA PHE A 49 7.68 -0.56 -13.18
C PHE A 49 6.19 -0.88 -13.21
N GLU A 50 5.74 -1.72 -14.15
CA GLU A 50 4.32 -2.10 -14.26
C GLU A 50 3.89 -2.97 -13.08
N GLU A 51 4.78 -3.82 -12.57
CA GLU A 51 4.58 -4.56 -11.33
C GLU A 51 4.54 -3.62 -10.12
N ALA A 52 5.47 -2.68 -10.02
CA ALA A 52 5.52 -1.73 -8.92
C ALA A 52 4.32 -0.77 -8.92
N GLN A 53 3.86 -0.30 -10.08
CA GLN A 53 2.73 0.62 -10.22
C GLN A 53 1.39 0.01 -9.78
N LYS A 54 1.27 -1.32 -9.79
CA LYS A 54 0.08 -2.02 -9.23
C LYS A 54 -0.08 -1.84 -7.71
N LEU A 55 0.94 -1.31 -7.03
CA LEU A 55 0.88 -0.95 -5.61
C LEU A 55 0.15 0.39 -5.39
N SER A 56 0.01 1.21 -6.42
CA SER A 56 -0.76 2.45 -6.37
C SER A 56 -2.26 2.17 -6.19
N LEU A 57 -2.94 3.08 -5.50
CA LEU A 57 -4.40 3.07 -5.46
C LEU A 57 -4.96 3.35 -6.85
N THR A 58 -6.06 2.69 -7.20
CA THR A 58 -6.71 2.90 -8.51
C THR A 58 -7.11 4.36 -8.70
N GLY A 59 -6.66 4.98 -9.79
CA GLY A 59 -6.82 6.41 -10.08
C GLY A 59 -5.61 7.27 -9.68
N TYR A 60 -4.64 6.72 -8.94
CA TYR A 60 -3.45 7.42 -8.43
C TYR A 60 -2.16 6.93 -9.10
N GLU A 61 -2.24 6.12 -10.15
CA GLU A 61 -1.09 5.51 -10.82
C GLU A 61 -0.08 6.53 -11.36
N ARG A 62 -0.55 7.73 -11.73
CA ARG A 62 0.29 8.85 -12.21
C ARG A 62 1.21 9.44 -11.14
N ASN A 63 0.91 9.23 -9.85
CA ASN A 63 1.65 9.80 -8.74
C ASN A 63 2.93 9.02 -8.41
N PHE A 64 3.05 7.79 -8.92
CA PHE A 64 4.26 7.00 -8.81
C PHE A 64 4.92 6.91 -10.18
N LYS A 65 6.01 7.66 -10.38
CA LYS A 65 6.62 7.82 -11.70
C LYS A 65 7.69 6.77 -11.96
N LYS A 66 8.01 6.57 -13.24
CA LYS A 66 9.02 5.62 -13.67
C LYS A 66 10.40 5.97 -13.09
N GLU A 67 10.69 7.26 -13.01
CA GLU A 67 11.94 7.80 -12.47
C GLU A 67 12.09 7.47 -10.97
N ASP A 68 11.00 7.54 -10.21
CA ASP A 68 10.98 7.21 -8.78
C ASP A 68 11.28 5.71 -8.58
N PHE A 69 10.60 4.85 -9.35
CA PHE A 69 10.85 3.41 -9.35
C PHE A 69 12.30 3.11 -9.75
N ASP A 70 12.77 3.67 -10.86
CA ASP A 70 14.11 3.43 -11.36
C ASP A 70 15.18 3.89 -10.36
N TYR A 71 14.90 4.89 -9.51
CA TYR A 71 15.79 5.29 -8.43
C TYR A 71 15.74 4.31 -7.25
N ILE A 72 14.56 3.90 -6.79
CA ILE A 72 14.41 3.03 -5.61
C ILE A 72 14.96 1.62 -5.88
N SER A 73 14.76 1.10 -7.09
CA SER A 73 15.04 -0.29 -7.45
C SER A 73 16.47 -0.54 -7.92
N LYS A 74 17.37 0.46 -7.92
CA LYS A 74 18.76 0.23 -8.35
C LYS A 74 19.48 -0.66 -7.33
N PRO A 75 20.32 -1.60 -7.78
CA PRO A 75 21.13 -2.42 -6.88
C PRO A 75 22.03 -1.61 -5.93
N GLU A 76 22.44 -0.41 -6.35
CA GLU A 76 23.34 0.47 -5.60
C GLU A 76 22.60 1.40 -4.62
N THR A 77 21.27 1.51 -4.72
CA THR A 77 20.44 2.38 -3.89
C THR A 77 19.71 1.56 -2.83
N VAL A 78 20.36 1.36 -1.69
CA VAL A 78 19.71 0.73 -0.53
C VAL A 78 19.19 1.82 0.41
N ALA A 79 17.94 1.70 0.81
CA ALA A 79 17.36 2.62 1.79
C ALA A 79 18.13 2.52 3.10
N LYS A 80 18.66 3.65 3.58
CA LYS A 80 19.33 3.72 4.90
C LYS A 80 18.35 3.46 6.05
N SER A 81 17.09 3.86 5.87
CA SER A 81 15.99 3.64 6.80
C SER A 81 14.66 3.63 6.06
N VAL A 82 13.67 2.94 6.63
CA VAL A 82 12.28 2.96 6.17
C VAL A 82 11.44 3.40 7.36
N ASN A 83 10.86 4.59 7.28
CA ASN A 83 10.06 5.19 8.33
C ASN A 83 8.62 5.35 7.85
N GLN A 84 7.67 5.27 8.78
CA GLN A 84 6.26 5.52 8.50
C GLN A 84 5.77 6.66 9.37
N PHE A 85 5.32 7.71 8.69
CA PHE A 85 4.73 8.89 9.32
C PHE A 85 3.23 8.94 9.08
N THR A 86 2.51 9.54 10.01
CA THR A 86 1.10 9.87 9.85
C THR A 86 0.92 11.31 10.28
N LEU A 87 0.27 12.10 9.44
CA LEU A 87 -0.07 13.48 9.73
C LEU A 87 -1.50 13.54 10.27
N PHE A 88 -1.68 14.19 11.40
CA PHE A 88 -3.00 14.58 11.90
C PHE A 88 -3.14 16.09 11.76
N GLU A 89 -3.96 16.50 10.80
CA GLU A 89 -4.21 17.90 10.47
C GLU A 89 -5.49 18.38 11.16
N PHE A 90 -5.37 19.51 11.85
CA PHE A 90 -6.44 20.28 12.48
C PHE A 90 -6.43 21.70 11.89
N GLU A 91 -7.47 22.49 12.17
CA GLU A 91 -7.60 23.85 11.62
C GLU A 91 -6.35 24.73 11.85
N ASP A 92 -5.76 24.69 13.05
CA ASP A 92 -4.64 25.55 13.46
C ASP A 92 -3.34 24.78 13.70
N ARG A 93 -3.33 23.45 13.64
CA ARG A 93 -2.18 22.61 14.04
C ARG A 93 -2.08 21.35 13.21
N THR A 94 -0.85 20.91 12.98
CA THR A 94 -0.60 19.60 12.38
C THR A 94 0.38 18.83 13.25
N TYR A 95 0.09 17.57 13.55
CA TYR A 95 0.99 16.70 14.30
C TYR A 95 1.59 15.65 13.37
N LEU A 96 2.91 15.50 13.43
CA LEU A 96 3.65 14.42 12.81
C LEU A 96 3.80 13.27 13.80
N ILE A 97 3.19 12.13 13.47
CA ILE A 97 3.27 10.90 14.25
C ILE A 97 4.26 9.96 13.57
N LEU A 98 5.40 9.71 14.19
CA LEU A 98 6.31 8.65 13.75
C LEU A 98 5.85 7.32 14.33
N THR A 99 5.70 6.31 13.47
CA THR A 99 5.25 4.97 13.87
C THR A 99 6.25 3.89 13.49
N SER A 100 6.21 2.78 14.22
CA SER A 100 7.09 1.64 13.97
C SER A 100 6.85 1.04 12.58
N PRO A 101 7.87 0.96 11.70
CA PRO A 101 7.76 0.25 10.43
C PRO A 101 7.67 -1.26 10.67
N GLY A 102 7.05 -2.00 9.74
CA GLY A 102 7.12 -3.47 9.75
C GLY A 102 6.27 -4.19 10.82
N LYS A 103 5.35 -3.51 11.51
CA LYS A 103 4.47 -4.14 12.52
C LYS A 103 3.03 -4.24 12.02
N SER A 104 2.36 -5.34 12.38
CA SER A 104 0.92 -5.56 12.11
C SER A 104 0.01 -4.57 12.85
N LYS A 105 0.51 -3.94 13.91
CA LYS A 105 -0.12 -2.82 14.60
C LYS A 105 0.89 -1.70 14.73
N LEU A 106 0.52 -0.50 14.27
CA LEU A 106 1.33 0.69 14.41
C LEU A 106 1.57 0.98 15.89
N LYS A 107 2.82 1.25 16.25
CA LYS A 107 3.20 1.75 17.56
C LYS A 107 3.74 3.16 17.39
N VAL A 108 3.24 4.10 18.18
CA VAL A 108 3.75 5.47 18.22
C VAL A 108 5.17 5.43 18.79
N LEU A 109 6.11 6.00 18.04
CA LEU A 109 7.51 6.18 18.45
C LEU A 109 7.78 7.62 18.89
N ALA A 110 7.20 8.60 18.18
CA ALA A 110 7.31 10.01 18.50
C ALA A 110 6.07 10.78 18.01
N VAL A 111 5.81 11.92 18.64
CA VAL A 111 4.75 12.88 18.29
C VAL A 111 5.33 14.27 18.40
N GLU A 112 5.28 15.04 17.32
CA GLU A 112 5.72 16.43 17.29
C GLU A 112 4.69 17.30 16.58
N GLU A 113 4.48 18.52 17.09
CA GLU A 113 3.72 19.55 16.36
C GLU A 113 4.61 20.07 15.23
N LEU A 114 4.10 20.07 14.00
CA LEU A 114 4.83 20.57 12.86
C LEU A 114 4.96 22.09 12.94
N PRO A 115 6.16 22.64 12.67
CA PRO A 115 6.32 24.06 12.43
C PRO A 115 5.41 24.52 11.28
N GLU A 116 4.91 25.75 11.38
CA GLU A 116 3.99 26.35 10.41
C GLU A 116 4.49 26.23 8.96
N GLU A 117 5.78 26.46 8.73
CA GLU A 117 6.39 26.36 7.39
C GLU A 117 6.26 24.96 6.79
N ILE A 118 6.43 23.91 7.62
CA ILE A 118 6.34 22.51 7.18
C ILE A 118 4.88 22.11 7.00
N ARG A 119 3.98 22.62 7.85
CA ARG A 119 2.54 22.45 7.68
C ARG A 119 2.08 22.97 6.32
N SER A 120 2.50 24.18 5.94
CA SER A 120 2.13 24.77 4.64
C SER A 120 2.56 23.89 3.46
N TYR A 121 3.77 23.31 3.51
CA TYR A 121 4.22 22.37 2.49
C TYR A 121 3.30 21.14 2.35
N PHE A 122 2.87 20.53 3.47
CA PHE A 122 2.03 19.35 3.42
C PHE A 122 0.58 19.64 2.98
N LEU A 123 0.06 20.83 3.28
CA LEU A 123 -1.22 21.30 2.76
C LEU A 123 -1.17 21.44 1.24
N GLU A 124 -0.15 22.11 0.70
CA GLU A 124 0.04 22.25 -0.75
C GLU A 124 0.24 20.89 -1.44
N PHE A 125 1.00 19.99 -0.82
CA PHE A 125 1.19 18.63 -1.35
C PHE A 125 -0.12 17.85 -1.41
N SER A 126 -0.95 17.91 -0.36
CA SER A 126 -2.23 17.22 -0.30
C SER A 126 -3.21 17.77 -1.34
N ASP A 127 -3.31 19.09 -1.47
CA ASP A 127 -4.18 19.75 -2.46
C ASP A 127 -3.78 19.37 -3.90
N SER A 128 -2.48 19.21 -4.17
CA SER A 128 -1.98 18.84 -5.51
C SER A 128 -2.35 17.42 -5.96
N ILE A 129 -2.81 16.57 -5.04
CA ILE A 129 -3.18 15.18 -5.32
C ILE A 129 -4.64 15.05 -5.77
N ASP A 130 -5.51 15.97 -5.33
CA ASP A 130 -6.95 15.96 -5.59
C ASP A 130 -7.36 16.64 -6.92
N GLU A 131 -6.41 17.19 -7.69
CA GLU A 131 -6.60 17.76 -9.05
C GLU A 131 -6.27 16.79 -10.20
#